data_AF-A0A7C5RTJ0-F1
#
_entry.id   AF-A0A7C5RTJ0-F1
#
_cell.length_a   1.000
_cell.length_b   1.000
_cell.length_c   1.000
_cell.angle_alpha   90.00
_cell.angle_beta   90.00
_cell.angle_gamma   90.00
#
_symmetry.space_group_name_H-M   'P 1'
#
loop_
_entity.id
_entity.type
_entity.pdbx_description
1 polymer ?
#
loop_
_entity_poly.entity_id
_entity_poly.type
_entity_poly.pdbx_seq_one_letter_code
_entity_poly.pdbx_strand_id
1 'polypeptide(L)' 'MVGDDLEIDVSMARQAGCTAVLVRTGTDRDAPEDVADLSVTDLSELLPFI' A
#
# COMPACT_ATOMS: atom_id res chain seq x y z
N MET A 1 7.10 2.02 -1.82
CA MET A 1 6.62 2.61 -0.56
C MET A 1 5.51 1.71 -0.03
N VAL A 2 5.58 1.35 1.24
CA VAL A 2 4.62 0.46 1.91
C VAL A 2 3.97 1.25 3.02
N GLY A 3 2.64 1.31 3.06
CA GLY A 3 1.90 2.12 4.02
C GLY A 3 0.41 1.76 4.08
N ASP A 4 -0.34 2.43 4.93
CA ASP A 4 -1.75 2.16 5.21
C ASP A 4 -2.68 3.37 4.95
N ASP A 5 -2.12 4.51 4.54
CA ASP A 5 -2.83 5.76 4.28
C ASP A 5 -2.75 6.14 2.79
N LEU A 6 -3.89 6.34 2.15
CA LEU A 6 -3.97 6.72 0.74
C LEU A 6 -3.54 8.15 0.46
N GLU A 7 -3.90 9.07 1.36
CA GLU A 7 -3.63 10.50 1.22
C GLU A 7 -2.15 10.80 1.44
N ILE A 8 -1.50 10.05 2.33
CA ILE A 8 -0.10 10.23 2.68
C ILE A 8 0.77 9.26 1.88
N ASP A 9 0.70 7.95 2.14
CA ASP A 9 1.69 6.99 1.64
C ASP A 9 1.50 6.71 0.14
N VAL A 10 0.28 6.38 -0.28
CA VAL A 10 0.04 6.05 -1.71
C VAL A 10 0.22 7.27 -2.59
N SER A 11 -0.21 8.46 -2.13
CA SER A 11 0.01 9.71 -2.87
C SER A 11 1.50 10.03 -2.99
N MET A 12 2.29 9.88 -1.91
CA MET A 12 3.73 10.10 -1.93
C MET A 12 4.45 9.09 -2.83
N ALA A 13 4.07 7.81 -2.79
CA ALA A 13 4.62 6.77 -3.65
C ALA A 13 4.48 7.14 -5.13
N ARG A 14 3.28 7.56 -5.53
CA ARG A 14 2.97 8.00 -6.90
C ARG A 14 3.76 9.23 -7.30
N GLN A 15 3.85 10.24 -6.43
CA GLN A 15 4.62 11.46 -6.69
C GLN A 15 6.12 11.17 -6.85
N ALA A 16 6.65 10.20 -6.10
CA ALA A 16 8.03 9.78 -6.18
C ALA A 16 8.34 8.81 -7.35
N GLY A 17 7.31 8.34 -8.08
CA GLY A 17 7.48 7.33 -9.12
C GLY A 17 7.88 5.95 -8.57
N CYS A 18 7.53 5.67 -7.31
CA CYS A 18 7.78 4.40 -6.63
C CYS A 18 6.55 3.51 -6.70
N THR A 19 6.75 2.19 -6.65
CA THR A 19 5.66 1.23 -6.42
C THR A 19 4.95 1.53 -5.10
N ALA A 20 3.63 1.67 -5.13
CA ALA A 20 2.77 1.87 -3.98
C ALA A 20 2.20 0.53 -3.50
N VAL A 21 2.49 0.16 -2.25
CA VAL A 21 1.94 -1.03 -1.59
C VAL A 21 1.06 -0.59 -0.43
N LEU A 22 -0.23 -0.88 -0.50
CA LEU A 22 -1.20 -0.61 0.57
C LEU A 22 -1.34 -1.83 1.48
N VAL A 23 -1.20 -1.63 2.79
CA VAL A 23 -1.37 -2.67 3.81
C VAL A 23 -2.68 -2.41 4.56
N ARG A 24 -3.57 -3.40 4.62
CA ARG A 24 -4.92 -3.26 5.18
C ARG A 24 -5.00 -3.39 6.71
N THR A 25 -3.91 -3.10 7.40
CA THR A 25 -3.86 -3.16 8.87
C THR A 25 -4.22 -1.84 9.55
N GLY A 26 -4.34 -0.74 8.80
CA GLY A 26 -4.38 0.62 9.35
C GLY A 26 -5.56 1.48 8.87
N THR A 27 -5.26 2.70 8.41
CA THR A 27 -6.19 3.81 8.15
C THR A 27 -7.17 3.50 7.01
N ASP A 28 -6.67 3.15 5.83
CA ASP A 28 -7.47 2.87 4.63
C ASP A 28 -7.69 1.37 4.39
N ARG A 29 -7.98 0.62 5.45
CA ARG A 29 -8.15 -0.85 5.40
C ARG A 29 -9.25 -1.34 4.44
N ASP A 30 -10.30 -0.54 4.26
CA ASP A 30 -11.47 -0.87 3.44
C ASP A 30 -11.41 -0.24 2.04
N ALA A 31 -10.25 0.31 1.66
CA ALA A 31 -10.09 0.93 0.34
C ALA A 31 -10.26 -0.09 -0.81
N PRO A 32 -10.73 0.35 -1.99
CA PRO A 32 -10.78 -0.51 -3.18
C PRO A 32 -9.41 -1.14 -3.51
N GLU A 33 -9.37 -2.31 -4.15
CA GLU A 33 -8.10 -3.02 -4.41
C GLU A 33 -7.20 -2.34 -5.44
N ASP A 34 -7.76 -1.49 -6.31
CA ASP A 34 -7.10 -0.81 -7.43
C ASP A 34 -6.51 0.56 -7.07
N VAL A 35 -6.56 0.96 -5.79
CA VAL A 35 -6.02 2.23 -5.32
C VAL A 35 -4.49 2.27 -5.22
N ALA A 36 -3.83 1.12 -5.18
CA ALA A 36 -2.38 0.95 -5.09
C ALA A 36 -1.88 -0.07 -6.13
N ASP A 37 -0.57 -0.11 -6.40
CA ASP A 37 0.01 -1.09 -7.34
C ASP A 37 -0.06 -2.51 -6.78
N LEU A 38 -0.02 -2.63 -5.45
CA LEU A 38 -0.23 -3.87 -4.71
C LEU A 38 -1.02 -3.57 -3.44
N SER A 39 -2.02 -4.39 -3.14
CA SER A 39 -2.76 -4.35 -1.88
C SER A 39 -2.57 -5.68 -1.16
N VAL A 40 -2.13 -5.63 0.10
CA VAL A 40 -1.92 -6.82 0.95
C VAL A 40 -2.71 -6.71 2.24
N THR A 41 -3.15 -7.85 2.78
CA THR A 41 -3.89 -7.87 4.05
C THR A 41 -3.00 -7.41 5.20
N ASP A 42 -1.76 -7.91 5.24
CA ASP A 42 -0.75 -7.58 6.23
C ASP A 42 0.66 -7.72 5.64
N LEU A 43 1.67 -7.26 6.39
CA LEU A 43 3.06 -7.24 5.93
C LEU A 43 3.67 -8.62 5.68
N SER A 44 3.13 -9.69 6.28
CA SER A 44 3.67 -11.04 6.10
C SER A 44 3.46 -11.57 4.68
N GLU A 45 2.45 -11.08 3.97
CA GLU A 45 2.20 -11.40 2.55
C GLU A 45 3.33 -10.88 1.62
N LEU A 46 4.18 -9.98 2.10
CA LEU A 46 5.33 -9.46 1.36
C LEU A 46 6.58 -10.36 1.47
N LEU A 47 6.62 -11.29 2.44
CA LEU A 47 7.78 -12.15 2.66
C LEU A 47 8.22 -12.99 1.44
N PRO A 48 7.31 -13.50 0.58
CA PRO A 48 7.70 -14.25 -0.62
C PRO A 48 8.40 -13.41 -1.70
N PHE A 49 8.37 -12.07 -1.59
CA PHE A 49 8.93 -11.13 -2.57
C PHE A 49 10.32 -10.58 -2.19
N ILE A 50 10.86 -11.01 -1.04
CA ILE A 50 12.16 -10.59 -0.48
C ILE A 50 13.12 -11.78 -0.50
#